data_AF-A0A8T4V0K8-F1
#
_entry.id   AF-A0A8T4V0K8-F1
#
_cell.length_a   1.000
_cell.length_b   1.000
_cell.length_c   1.000
_cell.angle_alpha   90.00
_cell.angle_beta   90.00
_cell.angle_gamma   90.00
#
_symmetry.space_group_name_H-M   'P 1'
#
loop_
_entity.id
_entity.type
_entity.pdbx_description
1 polymer ?
#
loop_
_entity_poly.entity_id
_entity_poly.type
_entity_poly.pdbx_seq_one_letter_code
_entity_poly.pdbx_strand_id
1 'polypeptide(L)' 'MKKIISFLVLTLLVVSVFIIVKKDLNLKESSDRKAFLGSLTGWAVKSTKNVADTATYAVKKDWKPENATRGA' A
#
# COMPACT_ATOMS: atom_id res chain seq x y z
N MET A 1 9.56 11.94 14.80
CA MET A 1 8.17 12.17 14.34
C MET A 1 8.08 13.07 13.09
N LYS A 2 8.62 14.30 13.07
CA LYS A 2 8.56 15.19 11.89
C LYS A 2 9.03 14.54 10.57
N LYS A 3 10.13 13.78 10.61
CA LYS A 3 10.69 13.05 9.45
C LYS A 3 9.74 11.97 8.90
N ILE A 4 9.05 11.25 9.79
CA ILE A 4 8.12 10.18 9.43
C ILE A 4 6.89 10.77 8.75
N ILE A 5 6.31 11.83 9.32
CA ILE A 5 5.16 12.52 8.75
C ILE A 5 5.52 13.10 7.37
N SER A 6 6.69 13.72 7.26
CA SER A 6 7.16 14.28 5.99
C SER A 6 7.36 13.21 4.91
N PHE A 7 7.94 12.05 5.27
CA PHE A 7 8.06 10.90 4.37
C PHE A 7 6.68 10.35 3.94
N LEU A 8 5.73 10.29 4.87
CA LEU A 8 4.37 9.80 4.61
C LEU A 8 3.62 10.73 3.65
N VAL A 9 3.74 12.05 3.85
CA VAL A 9 3.18 13.06 2.94
C VAL A 9 3.82 12.96 1.56
N LEU A 10 5.16 12.82 1.48
CA LEU A 10 5.86 12.68 0.20
C LEU A 10 5.38 11.45 -0.57
N THR A 11 5.22 10.32 0.14
CA THR A 11 4.71 9.07 -0.43
C THR A 11 3.29 9.24 -0.96
N LEU A 12 2.41 9.90 -0.19
CA LEU A 12 1.04 10.19 -0.62
C LEU A 12 1.00 11.10 -1.86
N LEU A 13 1.88 12.09 -1.95
CA LEU A 13 1.96 12.96 -3.13
C LEU A 13 2.38 12.19 -4.38
N VAL A 14 3.42 11.34 -4.28
CA VAL A 14 3.89 10.52 -5.40
C VAL A 14 2.79 9.57 -5.89
N VAL A 15 2.10 8.90 -4.98
CA VAL A 15 0.98 8.00 -5.31
C VAL A 15 -0.18 8.77 -5.95
N SER A 16 -0.48 9.96 -5.45
CA SER A 16 -1.55 10.80 -6.00
C SER A 16 -1.24 11.20 -7.45
N VAL A 17 -0.03 11.67 -7.73
CA VAL A 17 0.41 12.02 -9.09
C VAL A 17 0.35 10.79 -10.00
N PHE A 18 0.83 9.65 -9.52
CA PHE A 18 0.78 8.41 -10.29
C PHE A 18 -0.64 8.02 -10.68
N ILE A 19 -1.61 8.10 -9.75
CA ILE A 19 -3.02 7.80 -10.03
C ILE A 19 -3.60 8.75 -11.07
N ILE A 20 -3.34 10.06 -10.93
CA ILE A 20 -3.83 11.08 -11.86
C ILE A 20 -3.35 10.78 -13.29
N VAL A 21 -2.04 10.52 -13.45
CA VAL A 21 -1.43 10.24 -14.76
C VAL A 21 -1.90 8.91 -15.33
N LYS A 22 -1.95 7.84 -14.52
CA LYS A 22 -2.34 6.49 -15.00
C LYS A 22 -3.80 6.40 -15.44
N LYS A 23 -4.67 7.21 -14.84
CA LYS A 23 -6.11 7.19 -15.07
C LYS A 23 -6.58 8.38 -15.91
N ASP A 24 -5.65 9.21 -16.39
CA ASP A 24 -5.90 10.42 -17.17
C ASP A 24 -6.97 11.33 -16.53
N LEU A 25 -6.88 11.51 -15.21
CA LEU A 25 -7.91 12.20 -14.44
C LEU A 25 -7.73 13.71 -14.51
N ASN A 26 -8.81 14.41 -14.87
CA ASN A 26 -8.87 15.86 -14.78
C ASN A 26 -9.53 16.28 -13.46
N LEU A 27 -8.73 16.54 -12.43
CA LEU A 27 -9.23 16.90 -11.09
C LEU A 27 -10.08 18.19 -11.04
N LYS A 28 -10.17 18.96 -12.15
CA LYS A 28 -11.11 20.08 -12.28
C LYS A 28 -12.56 19.58 -12.35
N GLU A 29 -12.78 18.37 -12.84
CA GLU A 29 -14.10 17.73 -12.94
C GLU A 29 -14.50 17.01 -11.65
N SER A 30 -15.77 17.09 -11.29
CA SER A 30 -16.29 16.51 -10.05
C SER A 30 -16.36 14.97 -10.09
N SER A 31 -16.62 14.40 -11.27
CA SER A 31 -16.55 12.97 -11.57
C SER A 31 -15.15 12.41 -11.31
N ASP A 32 -14.14 13.07 -11.85
CA ASP A 32 -12.76 12.63 -11.78
C ASP A 32 -12.17 12.79 -10.37
N ARG A 33 -12.62 13.78 -9.60
CA ARG A 33 -12.31 13.86 -8.17
C ARG A 33 -12.84 12.64 -7.39
N LYS A 34 -14.05 12.19 -7.68
CA LYS A 34 -14.61 10.97 -7.06
C LYS A 34 -13.84 9.72 -7.50
N ALA A 35 -13.51 9.62 -8.78
CA ALA A 35 -12.72 8.52 -9.32
C ALA A 35 -11.30 8.47 -8.73
N PHE A 36 -10.68 9.64 -8.53
CA PHE A 36 -9.39 9.79 -7.84
C PHE A 36 -9.47 9.30 -6.41
N LEU A 37 -10.43 9.80 -5.61
CA LEU A 37 -10.59 9.40 -4.22
C LEU A 37 -10.88 7.90 -4.07
N GLY A 38 -11.72 7.34 -4.96
CA GLY A 38 -11.97 5.89 -5.00
C GLY A 38 -10.72 5.09 -5.33
N SER A 39 -9.90 5.56 -6.27
CA SER A 39 -8.65 4.91 -6.65
C SER A 39 -7.59 5.01 -5.54
N LEU A 40 -7.48 6.18 -4.90
CA LEU A 40 -6.54 6.43 -3.81
C LEU A 40 -6.88 5.60 -2.57
N THR A 41 -8.15 5.58 -2.17
CA THR A 41 -8.62 4.75 -1.05
C THR A 41 -8.52 3.26 -1.37
N GLY A 42 -8.85 2.84 -2.59
CA GLY A 42 -8.66 1.47 -3.06
C GLY A 42 -7.20 1.02 -3.03
N TRP A 43 -6.27 1.90 -3.40
CA TRP A 43 -4.83 1.65 -3.27
C TRP A 43 -4.41 1.51 -1.80
N ALA A 44 -4.89 2.40 -0.93
CA ALA A 44 -4.57 2.36 0.50
C ALA A 44 -5.03 1.05 1.14
N VAL A 45 -6.27 0.63 0.89
CA VAL A 45 -6.83 -0.64 1.42
C VAL A 45 -6.03 -1.85 0.91
N LYS A 46 -5.72 -1.89 -0.40
CA LYS A 46 -4.90 -2.97 -0.97
C LYS A 46 -3.49 -3.01 -0.38
N SER A 47 -2.88 -1.85 -0.17
CA SER A 47 -1.54 -1.74 0.41
C SER A 47 -1.52 -2.25 1.85
N THR A 48 -2.50 -1.85 2.67
CA THR A 48 -2.63 -2.36 4.04
C THR A 48 -2.85 -3.86 4.06
N LYS A 49 -3.70 -4.40 3.17
CA LYS A 49 -3.91 -5.85 3.07
C LYS A 49 -2.63 -6.60 2.69
N ASN A 50 -1.91 -6.11 1.68
CA ASN A 50 -0.64 -6.73 1.26
C ASN A 50 0.41 -6.69 2.37
N VAL A 51 0.48 -5.60 3.14
CA VAL A 51 1.37 -5.49 4.31
C VAL A 51 0.96 -6.47 5.40
N ALA A 52 -0.33 -6.59 5.69
CA ALA A 52 -0.85 -7.54 6.67
C ALA A 52 -0.59 -9.00 6.26
N ASP A 53 -0.78 -9.32 4.98
CA ASP A 53 -0.52 -10.65 4.42
C ASP A 53 0.99 -10.97 4.48
N THR A 54 1.84 -10.00 4.15
CA THR A 54 3.31 -10.14 4.24
C THR A 54 3.77 -10.31 5.68
N ALA A 55 3.24 -9.52 6.61
CA ALA A 55 3.53 -9.65 8.04
C ALA A 55 3.05 -11.02 8.58
N THR A 56 1.85 -11.45 8.19
CA THR A 56 1.30 -12.75 8.55
C THR A 56 2.15 -13.89 7.99
N TYR A 57 2.62 -13.78 6.75
CA TYR A 57 3.52 -14.74 6.13
C TYR A 57 4.86 -14.81 6.86
N ALA A 58 5.45 -13.66 7.19
CA ALA A 58 6.70 -13.59 7.94
C ALA A 58 6.56 -14.22 9.33
N VAL A 59 5.49 -13.89 10.08
CA VAL A 59 5.19 -14.50 11.39
C VAL A 59 5.00 -16.00 11.27
N LYS A 60 4.27 -16.50 10.26
CA LYS A 60 4.10 -17.94 10.02
C LYS A 60 5.40 -18.64 9.63
N LYS A 61 6.32 -17.93 8.96
CA LYS A 61 7.63 -18.46 8.58
C LYS A 61 8.58 -18.52 9.78
N ASP A 62 8.62 -17.47 10.61
CA ASP A 62 9.35 -17.48 11.88
C ASP A 62 8.81 -18.52 12.86
N TRP A 63 7.49 -18.79 12.83
CA TRP A 63 6.87 -19.83 13.66
C TRP A 63 7.16 -21.26 13.17
N LYS A 64 7.61 -21.47 11.93
CA LYS A 64 8.06 -22.79 11.50
C LYS A 64 9.46 -23.03 12.08
N PRO A 65 9.64 -23.93 13.07
CA PRO A 65 10.97 -24.26 13.54
C PRO A 65 11.77 -24.82 12.37
N GLU A 66 12.99 -24.32 12.18
CA GLU A 66 13.92 -24.67 11.10
C GLU A 66 14.35 -26.16 11.09
N ASN A 67 13.77 -26.98 11.97
CA ASN A 67 14.25 -28.31 12.33
C ASN A 67 13.26 -29.44 12.01
N ALA A 68 12.34 -29.28 11.06
CA ALA A 68 11.47 -30.39 10.61
C ALA A 68 12.07 -31.23 9.47
N THR A 69 13.33 -30.99 9.04
CA THR A 69 13.94 -31.70 7.90
C THR A 69 15.44 -31.98 8.06
N ARG A 70 15.87 -32.38 9.26
CA ARG A 70 17.10 -33.16 9.48
C ARG A 70 16.78 -34.33 10.41
N GLY A 71 16.14 -35.35 9.85
CA GLY A 71 15.71 -36.52 10.60
C GLY A 71 14.81 -37.42 9.77
N ALA A 72 15.30 -37.87 8.63
CA ALA A 72 14.86 -39.07 7.93
C ALA A 72 16.12 -39.79 7.43
#